data_AF-A0A963RMB5-F1
#
_entry.id   AF-A0A963RMB5-F1
#
_cell.length_a   1.000
_cell.length_b   1.000
_cell.length_c   1.000
_cell.angle_alpha   90.00
_cell.angle_beta   90.00
_cell.angle_gamma   90.00
#
_symmetry.space_group_name_H-M   'P 1'
#
loop_
_entity.id
_entity.type
_entity.pdbx_description
1 polymer ?
#
loop_
_entity_poly.entity_id
_entity_poly.type
_entity_poly.pdbx_seq_one_letter_code
_entity_poly.pdbx_strand_id
1 'polypeptide(L)'
;LTAMLPLNVRGMWIGTFHGLCNRFLRAHHQLAGLPQAFQILDTQDQLSAIKRLCKQFGVDEERFPPKQLQWFISGCKEDGLRPHDVEVRDAESRKKVEIYQLYEDQCQREGVVDFGELMLRSYELLRDNDAVRMHYRRRFRHILIDEFQDTNRLQYAWIKTIAGLPAESAPGQPGSAVFAVGDDDQSIYAFRGARVGNMADFVREFHVQHQIKLEQNYRSVSNILDSANTLIGHNQRRLGKNLRTDAGAGELVRVLEAPTDFAEAEWLVDEVRHLVKEQGLPRSGIAVLYRSNAQSRVIETQLFNAGIPYRVYGGLRFFERAEIKDALA
;
A
#
# COMPACT_ATOMS: atom_id res chain seq x y z
N LEU A 1 -21.36 -5.76 -9.86
CA LEU A 1 -21.13 -4.89 -11.03
C LEU A 1 -22.02 -5.26 -12.22
N THR A 2 -21.91 -6.45 -12.82
CA THR A 2 -22.73 -6.84 -14.00
C THR A 2 -24.24 -6.79 -13.76
N ALA A 3 -24.71 -7.04 -12.53
CA ALA A 3 -26.12 -6.94 -12.17
C ALA A 3 -26.60 -5.50 -11.91
N MET A 4 -25.67 -4.54 -11.72
CA MET A 4 -25.98 -3.14 -11.39
C MET A 4 -25.83 -2.19 -12.58
N LEU A 5 -25.19 -2.64 -13.67
CA LEU A 5 -24.92 -1.84 -14.85
C LEU A 5 -25.36 -2.59 -16.11
N PRO A 6 -26.05 -1.92 -17.06
CA PRO A 6 -26.44 -2.52 -18.33
C PRO A 6 -25.26 -2.68 -19.32
N LEU A 7 -24.03 -2.81 -18.80
CA LEU A 7 -22.79 -2.80 -19.59
C LEU A 7 -21.93 -4.03 -19.29
N ASN A 8 -21.23 -4.51 -20.32
CA ASN A 8 -20.30 -5.63 -20.19
C ASN A 8 -18.99 -5.17 -19.51
N VAL A 9 -18.87 -5.45 -18.21
CA VAL A 9 -17.71 -5.07 -17.40
C VAL A 9 -16.47 -5.95 -17.61
N ARG A 10 -16.54 -7.04 -18.38
CA ARG A 10 -15.39 -7.95 -18.59
C ARG A 10 -14.21 -7.27 -19.29
N GLY A 11 -14.48 -6.21 -20.07
CA GLY A 11 -13.44 -5.41 -20.74
C GLY A 11 -12.67 -4.46 -19.81
N MET A 12 -13.19 -4.20 -18.61
CA MET A 12 -12.60 -3.27 -17.66
C MET A 12 -11.36 -3.87 -16.99
N TRP A 13 -10.46 -2.98 -16.60
CA TRP A 13 -9.29 -3.31 -15.79
C TRP A 13 -9.55 -2.76 -14.39
N ILE A 14 -9.86 -3.68 -13.46
CA ILE A 14 -10.19 -3.36 -12.07
C ILE A 14 -9.28 -4.23 -11.21
N GLY A 15 -8.48 -3.59 -10.34
CA GLY A 15 -7.54 -4.27 -9.47
C GLY A 15 -6.53 -3.30 -8.87
N THR A 16 -5.64 -3.83 -8.03
CA THR A 16 -4.52 -3.08 -7.47
C THR A 16 -3.46 -2.80 -8.54
N PHE A 17 -2.58 -1.82 -8.30
CA PHE A 17 -1.44 -1.54 -9.19
C PHE A 17 -0.65 -2.80 -9.57
N HIS A 18 -0.25 -3.61 -8.57
CA HIS A 18 0.48 -4.85 -8.80
C HIS A 18 -0.33 -5.89 -9.59
N GLY A 19 -1.63 -6.02 -9.32
CA GLY A 19 -2.50 -6.92 -10.07
C GLY A 19 -2.63 -6.53 -11.54
N LEU A 20 -2.78 -5.23 -11.81
CA LEU A 20 -2.83 -4.70 -13.17
C LEU A 20 -1.48 -4.81 -13.90
N CYS A 21 -0.37 -4.55 -13.20
CA CYS A 21 0.98 -4.72 -13.74
C CYS A 21 1.31 -6.19 -14.05
N ASN A 22 0.92 -7.14 -13.18
CA ASN A 22 1.03 -8.56 -13.48
C ASN A 22 0.21 -8.92 -14.73
N ARG A 23 -1.06 -8.52 -14.80
CA ARG A 23 -1.89 -8.73 -16.00
C ARG A 23 -1.24 -8.16 -17.27
N PHE A 24 -0.67 -6.96 -17.17
CA PHE A 24 0.03 -6.29 -18.25
C PHE A 24 1.30 -7.05 -18.69
N LEU A 25 2.18 -7.41 -17.75
CA LEU A 25 3.41 -8.15 -18.04
C LEU A 25 3.14 -9.55 -18.57
N ARG A 26 2.08 -10.24 -18.13
CA ARG A 26 1.68 -11.54 -18.70
C ARG A 26 1.30 -11.41 -20.17
N ALA A 27 0.59 -10.34 -20.54
CA ALA A 27 0.21 -10.09 -21.92
C ALA A 27 1.41 -9.67 -22.81
N HIS A 28 2.45 -9.06 -22.20
CA HIS A 28 3.61 -8.51 -22.90
C HIS A 28 4.93 -9.16 -22.48
N HIS A 29 4.90 -10.42 -22.06
CA HIS A 29 6.05 -11.04 -21.38
C HIS A 29 7.31 -11.07 -22.24
N GLN A 30 7.18 -11.31 -23.56
CA GLN A 30 8.31 -11.31 -24.50
C GLN A 30 8.97 -9.93 -24.58
N LEU A 31 8.17 -8.86 -24.70
CA LEU A 31 8.65 -7.49 -24.73
C LEU A 31 9.25 -7.06 -23.38
N ALA A 32 8.78 -7.64 -22.28
CA ALA A 32 9.32 -7.43 -20.94
C ALA A 32 10.58 -8.26 -20.65
N GLY A 33 11.05 -9.08 -21.60
CA GLY A 33 12.18 -9.99 -21.38
C GLY A 33 11.90 -11.02 -20.28
N LEU A 34 10.65 -11.44 -20.13
CA LEU A 34 10.20 -12.39 -19.12
C LEU A 34 9.69 -13.70 -19.74
N PRO A 35 9.90 -14.85 -19.07
CA PRO A 35 9.23 -16.08 -19.47
C PRO A 35 7.71 -15.94 -19.25
N GLN A 36 6.91 -16.58 -20.10
CA GLN A 36 5.44 -16.48 -20.02
C GLN A 36 4.90 -16.86 -18.64
N ALA A 37 5.51 -17.88 -18.03
CA ALA A 37 5.17 -18.41 -16.72
C ALA A 37 6.11 -17.92 -15.60
N PHE A 38 6.65 -16.68 -15.70
CA PHE A 38 7.47 -16.09 -14.63
C PHE A 38 6.80 -16.24 -13.25
N GLN A 39 7.59 -16.48 -12.20
CA GLN A 39 7.05 -16.61 -10.84
C GLN A 39 7.18 -15.29 -10.09
N ILE A 40 6.24 -15.02 -9.18
CA ILE A 40 6.26 -13.82 -8.34
C ILE A 40 6.75 -14.23 -6.97
N LEU A 41 7.87 -13.63 -6.53
CA LEU A 41 8.42 -13.83 -5.20
C LEU A 41 7.62 -13.01 -4.19
N ASP A 42 7.20 -13.65 -3.11
CA ASP A 42 6.71 -12.92 -1.95
C ASP A 42 7.87 -12.33 -1.10
N THR A 43 7.55 -11.66 -0.01
CA THR A 43 8.55 -11.03 0.88
C THR A 43 9.50 -12.06 1.50
N GLN A 44 9.04 -13.27 1.82
CA GLN A 44 9.87 -14.32 2.43
C GLN A 44 10.75 -14.99 1.37
N ASP A 45 10.21 -15.23 0.18
CA ASP A 45 10.94 -15.76 -0.96
C ASP A 45 12.06 -14.82 -1.40
N GLN A 46 11.75 -13.51 -1.51
CA GLN A 46 12.74 -12.48 -1.83
C GLN A 46 13.86 -12.45 -0.77
N LEU A 47 13.51 -12.47 0.52
CA LEU A 47 14.50 -12.49 1.60
C LEU A 47 15.38 -13.76 1.52
N SER A 48 14.78 -14.90 1.21
CA SER A 48 15.48 -16.17 1.05
C SER A 48 16.43 -16.16 -0.15
N ALA A 49 16.01 -15.54 -1.26
CA ALA A 49 16.86 -15.33 -2.43
C ALA A 49 18.06 -14.43 -2.12
N ILE A 50 17.84 -13.32 -1.41
CA ILE A 50 18.92 -12.42 -0.98
C ILE A 50 19.90 -13.14 -0.05
N LYS A 51 19.44 -13.95 0.91
CA LYS A 51 20.31 -14.76 1.77
C LYS A 51 21.18 -15.74 0.97
N ARG A 52 20.60 -16.43 -0.02
CA ARG A 52 21.36 -17.34 -0.90
C ARG A 52 22.42 -16.57 -1.70
N LEU A 53 22.07 -15.40 -2.20
CA LEU A 53 22.98 -14.53 -2.92
C LEU A 53 24.14 -14.05 -2.04
N CYS A 54 23.86 -13.61 -0.80
CA CYS A 54 24.90 -13.21 0.15
C CYS A 54 25.92 -14.34 0.37
N LYS A 55 25.43 -15.58 0.58
CA LYS A 55 26.31 -16.75 0.74
C LYS A 55 27.12 -17.06 -0.52
N GLN A 56 26.49 -17.00 -1.69
CA GLN A 56 27.14 -17.31 -2.97
C GLN A 56 28.29 -16.34 -3.29
N PHE A 57 28.13 -15.05 -2.96
CA PHE A 57 29.10 -14.00 -3.28
C PHE A 57 29.95 -13.57 -2.08
N GLY A 58 29.90 -14.31 -0.97
CA GLY A 58 30.70 -14.03 0.23
C GLY A 58 30.45 -12.64 0.83
N VAL A 59 29.18 -12.20 0.83
CA VAL A 59 28.79 -10.92 1.44
C VAL A 59 28.85 -11.03 2.96
N ASP A 60 29.46 -10.05 3.60
CA ASP A 60 29.47 -9.88 5.06
C ASP A 60 28.03 -9.59 5.55
N GLU A 61 27.35 -10.60 6.10
CA GLU A 61 25.96 -10.49 6.57
C GLU A 61 25.83 -9.72 7.89
N GLU A 62 26.92 -9.50 8.64
CA GLU A 62 26.89 -8.63 9.83
C GLU A 62 26.86 -7.16 9.40
N ARG A 63 27.69 -6.81 8.41
CA ARG A 63 27.74 -5.46 7.86
C ARG A 63 26.60 -5.16 6.90
N PHE A 64 26.13 -6.15 6.16
CA PHE A 64 25.02 -6.02 5.20
C PHE A 64 23.91 -7.04 5.50
N PRO A 65 23.10 -6.82 6.55
CA PRO A 65 22.04 -7.74 6.90
C PRO A 65 21.05 -7.94 5.75
N PRO A 66 20.71 -9.20 5.36
CA PRO A 66 19.82 -9.49 4.23
C PRO A 66 18.48 -8.76 4.25
N LYS A 67 17.91 -8.54 5.44
CA LYS A 67 16.65 -7.80 5.61
C LYS A 67 16.80 -6.31 5.27
N GLN A 68 17.93 -5.70 5.60
CA GLN A 68 18.21 -4.31 5.24
C GLN A 68 18.50 -4.18 3.74
N LEU A 69 19.20 -5.15 3.16
CA LEU A 69 19.39 -5.23 1.71
C LEU A 69 18.06 -5.36 0.97
N GLN A 70 17.14 -6.20 1.45
CA GLN A 70 15.79 -6.31 0.91
C GLN A 70 15.07 -4.96 0.92
N TRP A 71 15.09 -4.24 2.05
CA TRP A 71 14.47 -2.91 2.14
C TRP A 71 15.10 -1.90 1.20
N PHE A 72 16.43 -1.92 1.07
CA PHE A 72 17.15 -1.07 0.13
C PHE A 72 16.74 -1.33 -1.32
N ILE A 73 16.70 -2.60 -1.73
CA ILE A 73 16.31 -3.01 -3.09
C ILE A 73 14.86 -2.60 -3.37
N SER A 74 13.93 -2.92 -2.47
CA SER A 74 12.52 -2.56 -2.63
C SER A 74 12.32 -1.05 -2.70
N GLY A 75 13.02 -0.28 -1.85
CA GLY A 75 12.98 1.19 -1.89
C GLY A 75 13.50 1.76 -3.22
N CYS A 76 14.62 1.24 -3.74
CA CYS A 76 15.12 1.64 -5.07
C CYS A 76 14.09 1.38 -6.16
N LYS A 77 13.46 0.20 -6.16
CA LYS A 77 12.41 -0.14 -7.14
C LYS A 77 11.18 0.76 -6.99
N GLU A 78 10.73 1.06 -5.77
CA GLU A 78 9.60 1.96 -5.49
C GLU A 78 9.86 3.40 -5.96
N ASP A 79 11.12 3.84 -5.96
CA ASP A 79 11.57 5.12 -6.54
C ASP A 79 11.77 5.06 -8.06
N GLY A 80 11.68 3.87 -8.65
CA GLY A 80 11.83 3.64 -10.08
C GLY A 80 13.28 3.57 -10.55
N LEU A 81 14.21 3.20 -9.66
CA LEU A 81 15.65 3.17 -9.92
C LEU A 81 16.12 1.74 -10.18
N ARG A 82 16.80 1.52 -11.31
CA ARG A 82 17.62 0.33 -11.53
C ARG A 82 18.97 0.51 -10.83
N PRO A 83 19.78 -0.56 -10.64
CA PRO A 83 21.07 -0.44 -9.97
C PRO A 83 21.97 0.67 -10.53
N HIS A 84 21.95 0.88 -11.86
CA HIS A 84 22.75 1.91 -12.53
C HIS A 84 22.22 3.35 -12.31
N ASP A 85 20.96 3.52 -11.90
CA ASP A 85 20.36 4.82 -11.59
C ASP A 85 20.58 5.25 -10.12
N VAL A 86 21.02 4.32 -9.27
CA VAL A 86 21.21 4.60 -7.84
C VAL A 86 22.49 5.41 -7.62
N GLU A 87 22.35 6.56 -6.97
CA GLU A 87 23.47 7.42 -6.62
C GLU A 87 24.40 6.74 -5.59
N VAL A 88 25.66 6.55 -5.97
CA VAL A 88 26.70 5.99 -5.09
C VAL A 88 27.43 7.12 -4.37
N ARG A 89 27.30 7.19 -3.04
CA ARG A 89 27.84 8.27 -2.21
C ARG A 89 29.10 7.88 -1.44
N ASP A 90 29.25 6.60 -1.14
CA ASP A 90 30.31 6.04 -0.31
C ASP A 90 30.57 4.56 -0.66
N ALA A 91 31.51 3.93 0.04
CA ALA A 91 31.84 2.53 -0.18
C ALA A 91 30.69 1.57 0.20
N GLU A 92 29.85 1.94 1.16
CA GLU A 92 28.74 1.10 1.62
C GLU A 92 27.59 1.08 0.60
N SER A 93 27.16 2.26 0.14
CA SER A 93 26.18 2.43 -0.94
C SER A 93 26.66 1.78 -2.24
N ARG A 94 27.95 1.90 -2.58
CA ARG A 94 28.53 1.17 -3.72
C ARG A 94 28.32 -0.33 -3.59
N LYS A 95 28.58 -0.89 -2.41
CA LYS A 95 28.42 -2.34 -2.18
C LYS A 95 26.95 -2.75 -2.21
N LYS A 96 26.03 -1.94 -1.67
CA LYS A 96 24.58 -2.19 -1.77
C LYS A 96 24.10 -2.19 -3.22
N VAL A 97 24.58 -1.27 -4.05
CA VAL A 97 24.27 -1.22 -5.49
C VAL A 97 24.81 -2.44 -6.24
N GLU A 98 26.04 -2.86 -5.95
CA GLU A 98 26.62 -4.09 -6.50
C GLU A 98 25.76 -5.33 -6.15
N ILE A 99 25.36 -5.45 -4.88
CA ILE A 99 24.48 -6.54 -4.42
C ILE A 99 23.11 -6.46 -5.10
N TYR A 100 22.57 -5.26 -5.28
CA TYR A 100 21.32 -5.07 -6.01
C TYR A 100 21.45 -5.55 -7.47
N GLN A 101 22.53 -5.19 -8.17
CA GLN A 101 22.77 -5.69 -9.54
C GLN A 101 22.86 -7.22 -9.58
N LEU A 102 23.60 -7.84 -8.66
CA LEU A 102 23.69 -9.30 -8.58
C LEU A 102 22.32 -9.94 -8.36
N TYR A 103 21.47 -9.33 -7.53
CA TYR A 103 20.11 -9.80 -7.25
C TYR A 103 19.23 -9.73 -8.50
N GLU A 104 19.30 -8.61 -9.25
CA GLU A 104 18.56 -8.46 -10.51
C GLU A 104 19.00 -9.48 -11.55
N ASP A 105 20.30 -9.68 -11.72
CA ASP A 105 20.86 -10.66 -12.65
C ASP A 105 20.40 -12.08 -12.31
N GLN A 106 20.35 -12.40 -11.02
CA GLN A 106 19.84 -13.69 -10.55
C GLN A 106 18.36 -13.85 -10.85
N CYS A 107 17.53 -12.86 -10.52
CA CYS A 107 16.10 -12.90 -10.80
C CYS A 107 15.81 -13.05 -12.30
N GLN A 108 16.57 -12.33 -13.13
CA GLN A 108 16.47 -12.40 -14.59
C GLN A 108 16.83 -13.79 -15.12
N ARG A 109 17.90 -14.42 -14.62
CA ARG A 109 18.29 -15.80 -15.00
C ARG A 109 17.25 -16.83 -14.57
N GLU A 110 16.69 -16.69 -13.38
CA GLU A 110 15.70 -17.61 -12.83
C GLU A 110 14.28 -17.36 -13.39
N GLY A 111 14.06 -16.23 -14.07
CA GLY A 111 12.76 -15.89 -14.62
C GLY A 111 11.72 -15.56 -13.54
N VAL A 112 12.16 -14.96 -12.44
CA VAL A 112 11.33 -14.58 -11.29
C VAL A 112 11.27 -13.07 -11.14
N VAL A 113 10.20 -12.57 -10.55
CA VAL A 113 9.99 -11.13 -10.30
C VAL A 113 9.49 -10.93 -8.88
N ASP A 114 9.95 -9.88 -8.19
CA ASP A 114 9.35 -9.46 -6.93
C ASP A 114 8.22 -8.43 -7.17
N PHE A 115 7.58 -7.96 -6.09
CA PHE A 115 6.49 -6.98 -6.22
C PHE A 115 6.94 -5.64 -6.82
N GLY A 116 8.11 -5.14 -6.42
CA GLY A 116 8.66 -3.90 -6.97
C GLY A 116 8.95 -4.04 -8.47
N GLU A 117 9.42 -5.21 -8.89
CA GLU A 117 9.73 -5.55 -10.27
C GLU A 117 8.51 -5.51 -11.18
N LEU A 118 7.36 -6.00 -10.70
CA LEU A 118 6.11 -5.91 -11.46
C LEU A 118 5.81 -4.48 -11.88
N MET A 119 5.98 -3.53 -10.95
CA MET A 119 5.73 -2.11 -11.20
C MET A 119 6.81 -1.52 -12.11
N LEU A 120 8.09 -1.72 -11.77
CA LEU A 120 9.20 -1.06 -12.45
C LEU A 120 9.29 -1.50 -13.91
N ARG A 121 9.22 -2.81 -14.15
CA ARG A 121 9.28 -3.37 -15.50
C ARG A 121 8.05 -3.00 -16.33
N SER A 122 6.87 -2.87 -15.71
CA SER A 122 5.67 -2.37 -16.41
C SER A 122 5.82 -0.92 -16.82
N TYR A 123 6.40 -0.09 -15.95
CA TYR A 123 6.69 1.31 -16.26
C TYR A 123 7.72 1.44 -17.38
N GLU A 124 8.83 0.71 -17.31
CA GLU A 124 9.87 0.72 -18.36
C GLU A 124 9.32 0.27 -19.71
N LEU A 125 8.53 -0.80 -19.75
CA LEU A 125 7.94 -1.28 -21.00
C LEU A 125 7.01 -0.23 -21.63
N LEU A 126 6.22 0.48 -20.81
CA LEU A 126 5.41 1.58 -21.31
C LEU A 126 6.26 2.79 -21.72
N ARG A 127 7.31 3.13 -20.97
CA ARG A 127 8.21 4.26 -21.25
C ARG A 127 8.96 4.05 -22.57
N ASP A 128 9.47 2.85 -22.80
CA ASP A 128 10.42 2.53 -23.86
C ASP A 128 9.75 1.94 -25.11
N ASN A 129 8.46 1.60 -25.04
CA ASN A 129 7.70 1.08 -26.18
C ASN A 129 6.48 1.94 -26.52
N ASP A 130 6.67 2.85 -27.49
CA ASP A 130 5.64 3.77 -27.95
C ASP A 130 4.38 3.06 -28.47
N ALA A 131 4.55 1.96 -29.20
CA ALA A 131 3.41 1.23 -29.77
C ALA A 131 2.52 0.65 -28.67
N VAL A 132 3.12 0.03 -27.64
CA VAL A 132 2.38 -0.49 -26.48
C VAL A 132 1.76 0.64 -25.68
N ARG A 133 2.51 1.72 -25.40
CA ARG A 133 1.99 2.89 -24.68
C ARG A 133 0.78 3.50 -25.38
N MET A 134 0.87 3.71 -26.69
CA MET A 134 -0.22 4.29 -27.48
C MET A 134 -1.43 3.35 -27.57
N HIS A 135 -1.22 2.03 -27.64
CA HIS A 135 -2.31 1.06 -27.56
C HIS A 135 -3.12 1.23 -26.27
N TYR A 136 -2.45 1.30 -25.11
CA TYR A 136 -3.14 1.42 -23.82
C TYR A 136 -3.73 2.81 -23.56
N ARG A 137 -3.06 3.89 -23.98
CA ARG A 137 -3.64 5.26 -23.95
C ARG A 137 -4.95 5.34 -24.75
N ARG A 138 -5.01 4.70 -25.92
CA ARG A 138 -6.25 4.62 -26.73
C ARG A 138 -7.32 3.77 -26.05
N ARG A 139 -6.92 2.66 -25.41
CA ARG A 139 -7.84 1.74 -24.73
C ARG A 139 -8.43 2.35 -23.46
N PHE A 140 -7.62 2.99 -22.63
CA PHE A 140 -8.01 3.50 -21.32
C PHE A 140 -8.32 4.99 -21.40
N ARG A 141 -9.45 5.34 -22.00
CA ARG A 141 -9.89 6.74 -22.11
C ARG A 141 -10.28 7.35 -20.76
N HIS A 142 -10.63 6.51 -19.79
CA HIS A 142 -10.97 6.91 -18.43
C HIS A 142 -10.19 6.03 -17.45
N ILE A 143 -9.49 6.67 -16.51
CA ILE A 143 -8.70 6.01 -15.47
C ILE A 143 -9.19 6.53 -14.13
N LEU A 144 -9.68 5.61 -13.29
CA LEU A 144 -10.16 5.91 -11.95
C LEU A 144 -9.15 5.35 -10.95
N ILE A 145 -8.72 6.17 -10.01
CA ILE A 145 -7.71 5.84 -9.03
C ILE A 145 -8.27 6.16 -7.66
N ASP A 146 -8.26 5.17 -6.78
CA ASP A 146 -8.66 5.30 -5.38
C ASP A 146 -7.40 5.36 -4.49
N GLU A 147 -7.55 5.89 -3.27
CA GLU A 147 -6.46 6.02 -2.28
C GLU A 147 -5.19 6.69 -2.85
N PHE A 148 -5.37 7.76 -3.64
CA PHE A 148 -4.27 8.38 -4.39
C PHE A 148 -3.17 8.99 -3.51
N GLN A 149 -3.49 9.36 -2.26
CA GLN A 149 -2.52 9.86 -1.28
C GLN A 149 -1.42 8.83 -0.97
N ASP A 150 -1.71 7.54 -1.10
CA ASP A 150 -0.80 6.45 -0.74
C ASP A 150 0.09 6.02 -1.92
N THR A 151 0.02 6.73 -3.04
CA THR A 151 0.86 6.43 -4.20
C THR A 151 2.33 6.76 -3.95
N ASN A 152 3.22 5.87 -4.37
CA ASN A 152 4.66 6.15 -4.41
C ASN A 152 5.09 6.81 -5.73
N ARG A 153 6.38 7.14 -5.85
CA ARG A 153 6.93 7.84 -7.02
C ARG A 153 6.74 7.02 -8.30
N LEU A 154 7.05 5.73 -8.28
CA LEU A 154 6.93 4.87 -9.46
C LEU A 154 5.48 4.65 -9.88
N GLN A 155 4.55 4.46 -8.95
CA GLN A 155 3.12 4.35 -9.25
C GLN A 155 2.60 5.61 -9.94
N TYR A 156 2.98 6.79 -9.45
CA TYR A 156 2.61 8.05 -10.09
C TYR A 156 3.24 8.20 -11.47
N ALA A 157 4.51 7.82 -11.64
CA ALA A 157 5.17 7.80 -12.96
C ALA A 157 4.44 6.86 -13.94
N TRP A 158 4.05 5.67 -13.48
CA TRP A 158 3.27 4.71 -14.28
C TRP A 158 1.92 5.27 -14.73
N ILE A 159 1.20 5.95 -13.82
CA ILE A 159 -0.07 6.65 -14.15
C ILE A 159 0.16 7.69 -15.25
N LYS A 160 1.19 8.52 -15.11
CA LYS A 160 1.52 9.55 -16.13
C LYS A 160 1.80 8.93 -17.49
N THR A 161 2.57 7.86 -17.52
CA THR A 161 2.90 7.17 -18.77
C THR A 161 1.66 6.57 -19.43
N ILE A 162 0.81 5.86 -18.67
CA ILE A 162 -0.36 5.18 -19.24
C ILE A 162 -1.50 6.14 -19.58
N ALA A 163 -1.66 7.23 -18.84
CA ALA A 163 -2.68 8.24 -19.11
C ALA A 163 -2.27 9.19 -20.24
N GLY A 164 -0.98 9.58 -20.27
CA GLY A 164 -0.50 10.70 -21.06
C GLY A 164 -0.87 12.04 -20.43
N LEU A 165 0.14 12.88 -20.23
CA LEU A 165 -0.06 14.21 -19.68
C LEU A 165 -0.70 15.14 -20.72
N PRO A 166 -1.49 16.14 -20.29
CA PRO A 166 -2.01 17.17 -21.19
C PRO A 166 -0.90 17.88 -21.99
N ALA A 167 0.25 18.13 -21.36
CA ALA A 167 1.40 18.77 -22.00
C ALA A 167 2.03 17.93 -23.14
N GLU A 168 1.82 16.61 -23.15
CA GLU A 168 2.31 15.70 -24.19
C GLU A 168 1.28 15.48 -25.31
N SER A 169 0.07 16.02 -25.17
CA SER A 169 -1.04 15.72 -26.08
C SER A 169 -0.90 16.49 -27.39
N ALA A 170 -0.72 15.77 -28.50
CA ALA A 170 -0.81 16.35 -29.83
C ALA A 170 -2.26 16.77 -30.16
N PRO A 171 -2.47 17.78 -31.03
CA PRO A 171 -3.80 18.15 -31.50
C PRO A 171 -4.56 16.92 -32.04
N GLY A 172 -5.74 16.63 -31.48
CA GLY A 172 -6.57 15.47 -31.86
C GLY A 172 -6.20 14.14 -31.19
N GLN A 173 -5.18 14.09 -30.33
CA GLN A 173 -4.86 12.93 -29.50
C GLN A 173 -4.80 13.31 -28.01
N PRO A 174 -5.95 13.68 -27.40
CA PRO A 174 -5.98 13.93 -25.97
C PRO A 174 -5.66 12.63 -25.23
N GLY A 175 -4.84 12.77 -24.17
CA GLY A 175 -4.61 11.71 -23.18
C GLY A 175 -5.89 11.23 -22.51
N SER A 176 -5.74 10.34 -21.54
CA SER A 176 -6.83 9.78 -20.76
C SER A 176 -7.41 10.81 -19.79
N ALA A 177 -8.73 10.75 -19.57
CA ALA A 177 -9.35 11.43 -18.45
C ALA A 177 -9.03 10.68 -17.15
N VAL A 178 -8.28 11.31 -16.25
CA VAL A 178 -7.91 10.73 -14.96
C VAL A 178 -8.78 11.31 -13.86
N PHE A 179 -9.41 10.43 -13.08
CA PHE A 179 -10.19 10.76 -11.89
C PHE A 179 -9.52 10.10 -10.69
N ALA A 180 -8.93 10.90 -9.81
CA ALA A 180 -8.25 10.43 -8.62
C ALA A 180 -9.02 10.84 -7.36
N VAL A 181 -9.23 9.89 -6.46
CA VAL A 181 -9.80 10.09 -5.13
C VAL A 181 -8.70 9.86 -4.11
N GLY A 182 -8.62 10.72 -3.11
CA GLY A 182 -7.68 10.55 -2.01
C GLY A 182 -7.91 11.55 -0.89
N ASP A 183 -7.27 11.27 0.24
CA ASP A 183 -7.33 12.07 1.45
C ASP A 183 -5.92 12.30 2.02
N ASP A 184 -5.41 13.53 1.93
CA ASP A 184 -4.06 13.86 2.43
C ASP A 184 -3.91 13.63 3.94
N ASP A 185 -5.01 13.74 4.70
CA ASP A 185 -5.02 13.48 6.14
C ASP A 185 -4.93 11.98 6.48
N GLN A 186 -5.11 11.09 5.50
CA GLN A 186 -5.07 9.63 5.67
C GLN A 186 -3.82 8.97 5.08
N SER A 187 -2.83 9.73 4.62
CA SER A 187 -1.57 9.18 4.11
C SER A 187 -0.73 8.58 5.24
N ILE A 188 -0.94 7.30 5.54
CA ILE A 188 -0.22 6.57 6.60
C ILE A 188 0.93 5.71 6.07
N TYR A 189 1.10 5.60 4.75
CA TYR A 189 2.10 4.73 4.12
C TYR A 189 3.41 5.42 3.70
N ALA A 190 3.74 6.58 4.28
CA ALA A 190 5.00 7.30 3.97
C ALA A 190 6.25 6.42 4.18
N PHE A 191 6.23 5.50 5.16
CA PHE A 191 7.30 4.54 5.40
C PHE A 191 7.47 3.47 4.31
N ARG A 192 6.51 3.36 3.38
CA ARG A 192 6.54 2.52 2.16
C ARG A 192 6.70 3.37 0.89
N GLY A 193 7.30 4.54 1.01
CA GLY A 193 7.57 5.43 -0.12
C GLY A 193 6.36 6.21 -0.64
N ALA A 194 5.19 6.16 0.01
CA ALA A 194 4.06 7.01 -0.36
C ALA A 194 4.43 8.50 -0.27
N ARG A 195 4.02 9.28 -1.26
CA ARG A 195 4.32 10.72 -1.33
C ARG A 195 3.04 11.52 -1.46
N VAL A 196 2.62 12.16 -0.36
CA VAL A 196 1.49 13.11 -0.35
C VAL A 196 1.64 14.20 -1.42
N GLY A 197 2.89 14.58 -1.75
CA GLY A 197 3.19 15.52 -2.84
C GLY A 197 2.62 15.11 -4.20
N ASN A 198 2.35 13.82 -4.44
CA ASN A 198 1.73 13.33 -5.67
C ASN A 198 0.34 13.94 -5.89
N MET A 199 -0.43 14.24 -4.84
CA MET A 199 -1.74 14.90 -4.98
C MET A 199 -1.59 16.32 -5.55
N ALA A 200 -0.64 17.08 -5.03
CA ALA A 200 -0.34 18.43 -5.52
C ALA A 200 0.26 18.39 -6.94
N ASP A 201 1.16 17.43 -7.20
CA ASP A 201 1.73 17.21 -8.53
C ASP A 201 0.65 16.81 -9.54
N PHE A 202 -0.34 16.00 -9.16
CA PHE A 202 -1.46 15.63 -10.02
C PHE A 202 -2.28 16.85 -10.43
N VAL A 203 -2.64 17.72 -9.47
CA VAL A 203 -3.37 18.96 -9.77
C VAL A 203 -2.61 19.82 -10.78
N ARG A 204 -1.29 19.98 -10.57
CA ARG A 204 -0.42 20.77 -11.44
C ARG A 204 -0.24 20.14 -12.83
N GLU A 205 0.20 18.88 -12.89
CA GLU A 205 0.66 18.22 -14.12
C GLU A 205 -0.49 17.77 -15.02
N PHE A 206 -1.64 17.41 -14.45
CA PHE A 206 -2.85 17.08 -15.21
C PHE A 206 -3.77 18.30 -15.43
N HIS A 207 -3.35 19.50 -15.02
CA HIS A 207 -4.13 20.74 -15.13
C HIS A 207 -5.56 20.59 -14.59
N VAL A 208 -5.69 19.99 -13.40
CA VAL A 208 -6.99 19.68 -12.80
C VAL A 208 -7.75 20.98 -12.51
N GLN A 209 -8.81 21.23 -13.27
CA GLN A 209 -9.63 22.44 -13.14
C GLN A 209 -10.60 22.38 -11.95
N HIS A 210 -11.06 21.17 -11.62
CA HIS A 210 -12.10 20.97 -10.61
C HIS A 210 -11.59 20.06 -9.49
N GLN A 211 -11.26 20.67 -8.35
CA GLN A 211 -10.98 19.96 -7.11
C GLN A 211 -12.27 19.95 -6.27
N ILE A 212 -12.88 18.77 -6.12
CA ILE A 212 -14.11 18.59 -5.37
C ILE A 212 -13.74 18.10 -3.97
N LYS A 213 -14.06 18.89 -2.94
CA LYS A 213 -13.91 18.49 -1.54
C LYS A 213 -15.22 17.87 -1.05
N LEU A 214 -15.15 16.62 -0.58
CA LEU A 214 -16.28 15.93 0.03
C LEU A 214 -16.15 16.04 1.55
N GLU A 215 -16.90 16.98 2.14
CA GLU A 215 -16.84 17.30 3.57
C GLU A 215 -17.99 16.66 4.37
N GLN A 216 -19.04 16.20 3.69
CA GLN A 216 -20.14 15.49 4.33
C GLN A 216 -19.71 14.04 4.63
N ASN A 217 -19.63 13.72 5.92
CA ASN A 217 -19.36 12.39 6.42
C ASN A 217 -20.70 11.66 6.68
N TYR A 218 -20.83 10.45 6.14
CA TYR A 218 -22.01 9.61 6.28
C TYR A 218 -21.77 8.39 7.19
N ARG A 219 -20.58 8.30 7.82
CA ARG A 219 -20.14 7.15 8.61
C ARG A 219 -20.25 7.39 10.12
N SER A 220 -19.85 8.58 10.56
CA SER A 220 -19.63 8.90 11.97
C SER A 220 -20.54 10.03 12.44
N VAL A 221 -20.82 10.04 13.74
CA VAL A 221 -21.54 11.07 14.49
C VAL A 221 -20.61 12.24 14.87
N SER A 222 -21.19 13.38 15.26
CA SER A 222 -20.41 14.62 15.41
C SER A 222 -19.34 14.53 16.49
N ASN A 223 -19.60 13.90 17.65
CA ASN A 223 -18.59 13.79 18.72
C ASN A 223 -17.28 13.10 18.28
N ILE A 224 -17.40 12.10 17.40
CA ILE A 224 -16.23 11.41 16.80
C ILE A 224 -15.54 12.35 15.80
N LEU A 225 -16.30 13.01 14.93
CA LEU A 225 -15.74 13.91 13.92
C LEU A 225 -15.09 15.16 14.53
N ASP A 226 -15.68 15.74 15.56
CA ASP A 226 -15.16 16.91 16.26
C ASP A 226 -13.82 16.56 16.92
N SER A 227 -13.72 15.38 17.51
CA SER A 227 -12.46 14.84 18.05
C SER A 227 -11.41 14.64 16.95
N ALA A 228 -11.79 14.03 15.82
CA ALA A 228 -10.90 13.82 14.68
C ALA A 228 -10.43 15.15 14.05
N ASN A 229 -11.35 16.08 13.79
CA ASN A 229 -11.11 17.42 13.23
C ASN A 229 -10.18 18.24 14.15
N THR A 230 -10.40 18.17 15.47
CA THR A 230 -9.55 18.86 16.46
C THR A 230 -8.13 18.28 16.43
N LEU A 231 -7.99 16.96 16.48
CA LEU A 231 -6.69 16.29 16.45
C LEU A 231 -5.91 16.61 15.17
N ILE A 232 -6.54 16.49 14.01
CA ILE A 232 -5.89 16.76 12.72
C ILE A 232 -5.61 18.26 12.50
N GLY A 233 -6.28 19.15 13.24
CA GLY A 233 -6.01 20.59 13.24
C GLY A 233 -4.58 20.96 13.67
N HIS A 234 -3.90 20.08 14.40
CA HIS A 234 -2.51 20.28 14.81
C HIS A 234 -1.48 20.02 13.69
N ASN A 235 -1.86 19.32 12.60
CA ASN A 235 -0.95 19.02 11.51
C ASN A 235 -0.72 20.23 10.60
N GLN A 236 0.53 20.49 10.26
CA GLN A 236 0.94 21.54 9.31
C GLN A 236 0.95 21.00 7.87
N ARG A 237 0.70 21.86 6.87
CA ARG A 237 0.74 21.55 5.42
C ARG A 237 -0.35 20.59 4.91
N ARG A 238 -1.59 20.80 5.34
CA ARG A 238 -2.79 20.10 4.85
C ARG A 238 -3.41 20.83 3.66
N LEU A 239 -4.12 20.12 2.78
CA LEU A 239 -4.97 20.69 1.72
C LEU A 239 -6.24 21.36 2.28
N GLY A 240 -6.55 21.07 3.56
CA GLY A 240 -7.55 21.75 4.37
C GLY A 240 -8.98 21.31 4.05
N LYS A 241 -9.58 20.55 4.96
CA LYS A 241 -11.00 20.18 4.94
C LYS A 241 -11.51 19.97 6.36
N ASN A 242 -12.78 20.25 6.58
CA ASN A 242 -13.45 19.99 7.85
C ASN A 242 -14.63 19.06 7.62
N LEU A 243 -14.62 17.89 8.28
CA LEU A 243 -15.69 16.91 8.11
C LEU A 243 -16.89 17.29 8.96
N ARG A 244 -18.10 17.20 8.39
CA ARG A 244 -19.38 17.45 9.09
C ARG A 244 -20.35 16.30 8.87
N THR A 245 -21.36 16.16 9.73
CA THR A 245 -22.34 15.07 9.68
C THR A 245 -23.71 15.53 10.13
N ASP A 246 -24.75 14.93 9.56
CA ASP A 246 -26.15 15.12 9.97
C ASP A 246 -26.67 13.96 10.85
N ALA A 247 -25.80 13.00 11.21
CA ALA A 247 -26.15 11.83 12.02
C ALA A 247 -26.38 12.14 13.52
N GLY A 248 -26.38 13.42 13.91
CA GLY A 248 -26.48 13.88 15.30
C GLY A 248 -25.17 13.72 16.08
N ALA A 249 -25.25 14.02 17.39
CA ALA A 249 -24.07 14.03 18.27
C ALA A 249 -23.50 12.64 18.55
N GLY A 250 -24.39 11.66 18.74
CA GLY A 250 -24.05 10.33 19.24
C GLY A 250 -23.46 10.37 20.65
N GLU A 251 -22.83 9.27 21.06
CA GLU A 251 -22.18 9.18 22.38
C GLU A 251 -20.88 9.98 22.42
N LEU A 252 -20.49 10.43 23.62
CA LEU A 252 -19.19 11.07 23.82
C LEU A 252 -18.07 10.04 23.65
N VAL A 253 -16.94 10.49 23.12
CA VAL A 253 -15.71 9.67 23.07
C VAL A 253 -15.26 9.43 24.51
N ARG A 254 -15.21 8.16 24.91
CA ARG A 254 -14.73 7.74 26.23
C ARG A 254 -13.22 7.55 26.20
N VAL A 255 -12.56 8.04 27.24
CA VAL A 255 -11.12 7.82 27.48
C VAL A 255 -10.98 7.13 28.82
N LEU A 256 -10.22 6.04 28.84
CA LEU A 256 -9.90 5.28 30.05
C LEU A 256 -8.39 5.25 30.20
N GLU A 257 -7.91 5.59 31.38
CA GLU A 257 -6.53 5.35 31.79
C GLU A 257 -6.49 4.10 32.66
N ALA A 258 -5.69 3.12 32.27
CA ALA A 258 -5.49 1.89 33.01
C ALA A 258 -4.06 1.85 33.60
N PRO A 259 -3.89 1.31 34.82
CA PRO A 259 -2.57 1.26 35.46
C PRO A 259 -1.60 0.28 34.79
N THR A 260 -2.11 -0.69 34.03
CA THR A 260 -1.33 -1.71 33.30
C THR A 260 -2.04 -2.07 31.99
N ASP A 261 -1.28 -2.64 31.05
CA ASP A 261 -1.80 -3.21 29.80
C ASP A 261 -2.77 -4.38 30.05
N PHE A 262 -2.53 -5.15 31.11
CA PHE A 262 -3.43 -6.20 31.57
C PHE A 262 -4.77 -5.63 32.04
N ALA A 263 -4.77 -4.57 32.86
CA ALA A 263 -5.99 -3.92 33.32
C ALA A 263 -6.76 -3.26 32.18
N GLU A 264 -6.07 -2.68 31.18
CA GLU A 264 -6.69 -2.19 29.94
C GLU A 264 -7.40 -3.32 29.19
N ALA A 265 -6.74 -4.47 29.05
CA ALA A 265 -7.30 -5.62 28.34
C ALA A 265 -8.48 -6.27 29.09
N GLU A 266 -8.45 -6.32 30.42
CA GLU A 266 -9.59 -6.76 31.24
C GLU A 266 -10.79 -5.83 31.06
N TRP A 267 -10.57 -4.52 31.15
CA TRP A 267 -11.63 -3.54 30.92
C TRP A 267 -12.22 -3.68 29.51
N LEU A 268 -11.38 -3.87 28.49
CA LEU A 268 -11.83 -4.08 27.11
C LEU A 268 -12.74 -5.31 27.00
N VAL A 269 -12.39 -6.42 27.64
CA VAL A 269 -13.20 -7.65 27.64
C VAL A 269 -14.57 -7.40 28.27
N ASP A 270 -14.61 -6.69 29.39
CA ASP A 270 -15.85 -6.39 30.09
C ASP A 270 -16.73 -5.43 29.29
N GLU A 271 -16.14 -4.42 28.65
CA GLU A 271 -16.85 -3.51 27.75
C GLU A 271 -17.42 -4.26 26.54
N VAL A 272 -16.65 -5.14 25.90
CA VAL A 272 -17.15 -5.97 24.79
C VAL A 272 -18.32 -6.83 25.24
N ARG A 273 -18.27 -7.41 26.44
CA ARG A 273 -19.38 -8.21 27.00
C ARG A 273 -20.61 -7.35 27.23
N HIS A 274 -20.45 -6.17 27.80
CA HIS A 274 -21.52 -5.22 28.06
C HIS A 274 -22.21 -4.81 26.74
N LEU A 275 -21.43 -4.38 25.73
CA LEU A 275 -21.96 -4.00 24.41
C LEU A 275 -22.73 -5.15 23.72
N VAL A 276 -22.23 -6.39 23.83
CA VAL A 276 -22.87 -7.54 23.18
C VAL A 276 -24.11 -8.02 23.95
N LYS A 277 -24.03 -8.12 25.28
CA LYS A 277 -25.12 -8.69 26.10
C LYS A 277 -26.23 -7.69 26.39
N GLU A 278 -25.88 -6.46 26.72
CA GLU A 278 -26.83 -5.46 27.20
C GLU A 278 -27.33 -4.57 26.06
N GLN A 279 -26.45 -4.16 25.15
CA GLN A 279 -26.82 -3.33 24.00
C GLN A 279 -27.12 -4.13 22.72
N GLY A 280 -26.92 -5.45 22.74
CA GLY A 280 -27.23 -6.33 21.62
C GLY A 280 -26.36 -6.11 20.37
N LEU A 281 -25.20 -5.44 20.50
CA LEU A 281 -24.32 -5.18 19.37
C LEU A 281 -23.72 -6.49 18.83
N PRO A 282 -23.73 -6.72 17.51
CA PRO A 282 -23.03 -7.86 16.94
C PRO A 282 -21.53 -7.68 17.16
N ARG A 283 -20.83 -8.77 17.51
CA ARG A 283 -19.35 -8.76 17.67
C ARG A 283 -18.62 -8.24 16.43
N SER A 284 -19.18 -8.47 15.24
CA SER A 284 -18.64 -7.95 13.97
C SER A 284 -18.72 -6.43 13.83
N GLY A 285 -19.50 -5.75 14.68
CA GLY A 285 -19.55 -4.30 14.79
C GLY A 285 -18.50 -3.71 15.73
N ILE A 286 -17.68 -4.55 16.39
CA ILE A 286 -16.63 -4.11 17.32
C ILE A 286 -15.26 -4.34 16.68
N ALA A 287 -14.43 -3.31 16.67
CA ALA A 287 -13.05 -3.37 16.20
C ALA A 287 -12.09 -2.85 17.28
N VAL A 288 -10.97 -3.54 17.45
CA VAL A 288 -9.87 -3.12 18.35
C VAL A 288 -8.68 -2.75 17.48
N LEU A 289 -8.25 -1.49 17.57
CA LEU A 289 -7.14 -0.95 16.79
C LEU A 289 -5.97 -0.65 17.72
N TYR A 290 -4.77 -1.05 17.31
CA TYR A 290 -3.53 -0.85 18.07
C TYR A 290 -2.41 -0.42 17.13
N ARG A 291 -1.38 0.23 17.69
CA ARG A 291 -0.29 0.83 16.91
C ARG A 291 0.73 -0.20 16.41
N SER A 292 0.96 -1.25 17.18
CA SER A 292 1.96 -2.29 16.93
C SER A 292 1.41 -3.70 17.19
N ASN A 293 1.82 -4.67 16.38
CA ASN A 293 1.46 -6.08 16.52
C ASN A 293 1.95 -6.72 17.83
N ALA A 294 2.84 -6.06 18.59
CA ALA A 294 3.24 -6.51 19.91
C ALA A 294 2.11 -6.33 20.95
N GLN A 295 1.28 -5.29 20.79
CA GLN A 295 0.16 -5.00 21.69
C GLN A 295 -0.96 -6.03 21.59
N SER A 296 -1.06 -6.75 20.47
CA SER A 296 -2.13 -7.73 20.27
C SER A 296 -2.06 -8.88 21.27
N ARG A 297 -0.87 -9.24 21.76
CA ARG A 297 -0.67 -10.40 22.64
C ARG A 297 -1.54 -10.39 23.89
N VAL A 298 -1.50 -9.29 24.66
CA VAL A 298 -2.24 -9.18 25.93
C VAL A 298 -3.75 -9.17 25.69
N ILE A 299 -4.20 -8.47 24.65
CA ILE A 299 -5.61 -8.39 24.23
C ILE A 299 -6.12 -9.77 23.77
N GLU A 300 -5.38 -10.46 22.90
CA GLU A 300 -5.71 -11.80 22.40
C GLU A 300 -5.80 -12.83 23.53
N THR A 301 -4.90 -12.74 24.51
CA THR A 301 -4.88 -13.63 25.68
C THR A 301 -6.12 -13.43 26.54
N GLN A 302 -6.50 -12.18 26.81
CA GLN A 302 -7.69 -11.87 27.59
C GLN A 302 -8.98 -12.26 26.89
N LEU A 303 -9.11 -11.95 25.60
CA LEU A 303 -10.26 -12.37 24.79
C LEU A 303 -10.40 -13.89 24.76
N PHE A 304 -9.28 -14.62 24.62
CA PHE A 304 -9.26 -16.08 24.65
C PHE A 304 -9.71 -16.64 26.00
N ASN A 305 -9.12 -16.18 27.11
CA ASN A 305 -9.48 -16.60 28.47
C ASN A 305 -10.94 -16.30 28.78
N ALA A 306 -11.45 -15.19 28.25
CA ALA A 306 -12.84 -14.75 28.39
C ALA A 306 -13.84 -15.53 27.51
N GLY A 307 -13.36 -16.42 26.63
CA GLY A 307 -14.19 -17.17 25.68
C GLY A 307 -14.82 -16.30 24.59
N ILE A 308 -14.22 -15.14 24.27
CA ILE A 308 -14.74 -14.19 23.28
C ILE A 308 -14.11 -14.49 21.90
N PRO A 309 -14.90 -14.85 20.89
CA PRO A 309 -14.38 -15.06 19.54
C PRO A 309 -13.83 -13.77 18.93
N TYR A 310 -12.63 -13.82 18.36
CA TYR A 310 -11.99 -12.70 17.69
C TYR A 310 -11.35 -13.12 16.37
N ARG A 311 -11.04 -12.12 15.52
CA ARG A 311 -10.28 -12.29 14.29
C ARG A 311 -9.20 -11.21 14.21
N VAL A 312 -7.96 -11.62 13.95
CA VAL A 312 -6.84 -10.72 13.69
C VAL A 312 -6.71 -10.52 12.18
N TYR A 313 -6.58 -9.28 11.74
CA TYR A 313 -6.35 -8.92 10.33
C TYR A 313 -4.90 -8.44 10.16
N GLY A 314 -4.22 -8.90 9.10
CA GLY A 314 -2.85 -8.43 8.78
C GLY A 314 -1.70 -9.15 9.49
N GLY A 315 -1.96 -10.32 10.10
CA GLY A 315 -0.93 -11.18 10.72
C GLY A 315 -1.49 -12.57 11.08
N LEU A 316 -0.58 -13.50 11.41
CA LEU A 316 -0.94 -14.78 12.03
C LEU A 316 -1.39 -14.53 13.48
N ARG A 317 -2.35 -15.34 14.00
CA ARG A 317 -2.73 -15.29 15.42
C ARG A 317 -1.47 -15.41 16.27
N PHE A 318 -1.43 -14.79 17.46
CA PHE A 318 -0.24 -14.86 18.31
C PHE A 318 0.25 -16.31 18.52
N PHE A 319 -0.67 -17.24 18.77
CA PHE A 319 -0.40 -18.69 18.96
C PHE A 319 -0.09 -19.46 17.67
N GLU A 320 -0.21 -18.84 16.50
CA GLU A 320 0.10 -19.42 15.19
C GLU A 320 1.45 -18.96 14.65
N ARG A 321 2.11 -18.00 15.31
CA ARG A 321 3.45 -17.52 14.91
C ARG A 321 4.48 -18.63 15.13
N ALA A 322 5.36 -18.82 14.15
CA ALA A 322 6.36 -19.89 14.15
C ALA A 322 7.25 -19.81 15.41
N GLU A 323 7.73 -18.61 15.75
CA GLU A 323 8.54 -18.36 16.94
C GLU A 323 7.84 -18.70 18.28
N ILE A 324 6.51 -18.67 18.34
CA ILE A 324 5.73 -19.03 19.55
C ILE A 324 5.46 -20.53 19.58
N LYS A 325 5.21 -21.16 18.43
CA LYS A 325 5.09 -22.62 18.32
C LYS A 325 6.40 -23.32 18.66
N ASP A 326 7.53 -22.77 18.19
CA ASP A 326 8.87 -23.31 18.44
C ASP A 326 9.29 -23.18 19.92
N ALA A 327 8.76 -22.17 20.63
CA ALA A 327 9.03 -21.99 22.06
C ALA A 327 8.09 -22.78 22.99
N LEU A 328 6.95 -23.26 22.48
CA LEU A 328 5.96 -24.07 23.21
C LEU A 328 6.16 -25.58 22.99
N ALA A 329 6.96 -25.99 22.00
CA ALA A 329 7.32 -27.37 21.68
C ALA A 329 8.57 -27.83 22.45
#